data_AF-A0A7C5T2P7-F1
#
_entry.id   AF-A0A7C5T2P7-F1
#
_cell.length_a   1.000
_cell.length_b   1.000
_cell.length_c   1.000
_cell.angle_alpha   90.00
_cell.angle_beta   90.00
_cell.angle_gamma   90.00
#
_symmetry.space_group_name_H-M   'P 1'
#
loop_
_entity.id
_entity.type
_entity.pdbx_description
1 polymer ?
#
loop_
_entity_poly.entity_id
_entity_poly.type
_entity_poly.pdbx_seq_one_letter_code
_entity_poly.pdbx_strand_id
1 'polypeptide(L)'
;MVAKLPFVLEVRVLTLLHIGTGRVLQEGFDYVVKDGQTLRIHEGRFVEWISSQGEAFARLTQGTPPGELLRAHLRPGSPLVRYSLPGVPENAREIRECRKDPLDQPYIPGSSLKGALRTVLLWQRWREGRRVLSRTRLRDDPRFAAKDLEGEEFGETPHKDIFRALCLRDSSPASKERLVLANVRCRAPGARMGIPLALEAIQRDTTFVVEGYLDTTVFRPWGAWTRPGFLAPEKLGWLAWEYLAKAARQKALARLEQDFRWAQSMGTEVAFWNDLRERIRQAETGTSL
;
A
#
# COMPACT_ATOMS: atom_id res chain seq x y z
N MET A 1 34.19 0.12 9.76
CA MET A 1 33.00 0.72 9.09
C MET A 1 31.95 -0.38 8.91
N VAL A 2 30.81 -0.28 9.60
CA VAL A 2 29.81 -1.36 9.76
C VAL A 2 29.26 -1.83 8.40
N ALA A 3 29.13 -3.15 8.20
CA ALA A 3 28.66 -3.74 6.94
C ALA A 3 27.18 -3.43 6.65
N LYS A 4 26.33 -3.50 7.68
CA LYS A 4 24.90 -3.23 7.62
C LYS A 4 24.54 -2.18 8.67
N LEU A 5 23.95 -1.06 8.26
CA LEU A 5 23.51 0.00 9.15
C LEU A 5 22.02 -0.19 9.46
N PRO A 6 21.62 -0.71 10.62
CA PRO A 6 20.23 -0.94 10.96
C PRO A 6 19.49 0.38 11.18
N PHE A 7 18.19 0.38 10.93
CA PHE A 7 17.29 1.48 11.25
C PHE A 7 15.89 0.96 11.55
N VAL A 8 15.10 1.81 12.22
CA VAL A 8 13.69 1.60 12.48
C VAL A 8 12.93 2.82 11.99
N LEU A 9 11.83 2.59 11.28
CA LEU A 9 10.91 3.63 10.81
C LEU A 9 9.56 3.45 11.48
N GLU A 10 8.98 4.54 11.93
CA GLU A 10 7.58 4.60 12.30
C GLU A 10 6.77 5.16 11.13
N VAL A 11 5.73 4.44 10.71
CA VAL A 11 4.87 4.83 9.58
C VAL A 11 3.44 4.98 10.08
N ARG A 12 2.98 6.23 10.20
CA ARG A 12 1.60 6.56 10.56
C ARG A 12 0.75 6.81 9.33
N VAL A 13 -0.41 6.15 9.29
CA VAL A 13 -1.41 6.29 8.23
C VAL A 13 -2.29 7.52 8.50
N LEU A 14 -2.27 8.51 7.59
CA LEU A 14 -3.04 9.77 7.75
C LEU A 14 -4.41 9.74 7.06
N THR A 15 -4.57 8.90 6.04
CA THR A 15 -5.81 8.70 5.26
C THR A 15 -6.08 7.21 5.15
N LEU A 16 -7.29 6.81 4.73
CA LEU A 16 -7.56 5.39 4.49
C LEU A 16 -6.53 4.80 3.52
N LEU A 17 -5.85 3.73 3.93
CA LEU A 17 -4.78 3.12 3.15
C LEU A 17 -5.21 1.74 2.68
N HIS A 18 -5.27 1.56 1.35
CA HIS A 18 -5.49 0.27 0.72
C HIS A 18 -4.22 -0.20 0.03
N ILE A 19 -3.75 -1.40 0.38
CA ILE A 19 -2.69 -2.11 -0.35
C ILE A 19 -3.33 -3.41 -0.83
N GLY A 20 -3.65 -3.50 -2.11
CA GLY A 20 -4.43 -4.64 -2.63
C GLY A 20 -3.63 -5.94 -2.69
N THR A 21 -4.28 -7.07 -2.42
CA THR A 21 -3.74 -8.41 -2.71
C THR A 21 -3.88 -8.79 -4.19
N GLY A 22 -4.78 -8.08 -4.89
CA GLY A 22 -5.26 -8.45 -6.23
C GLY A 22 -6.50 -9.35 -6.19
N ARG A 23 -6.91 -9.84 -5.02
CA ARG A 23 -8.15 -10.60 -4.85
C ARG A 23 -9.37 -9.67 -4.74
N VAL A 24 -10.48 -10.16 -5.26
CA VAL A 24 -11.79 -9.53 -5.16
C VAL A 24 -12.71 -10.53 -4.47
N LEU A 25 -13.25 -10.13 -3.33
CA LEU A 25 -14.18 -10.91 -2.52
C LEU A 25 -15.58 -10.76 -3.12
N GLN A 26 -16.29 -11.86 -3.31
CA GLN A 26 -17.64 -11.88 -3.88
C GLN A 26 -18.73 -12.07 -2.81
N GLU A 27 -19.81 -11.31 -2.93
CA GLU A 27 -20.98 -11.48 -2.06
C GLU A 27 -21.59 -12.88 -2.24
N GLY A 28 -21.99 -13.51 -1.14
CA GLY A 28 -22.56 -14.86 -1.13
C GLY A 28 -21.53 -15.98 -1.19
N PHE A 29 -20.29 -15.72 -1.61
CA PHE A 29 -19.21 -16.71 -1.66
C PHE A 29 -18.13 -16.44 -0.61
N ASP A 30 -17.62 -15.22 -0.58
CA ASP A 30 -16.57 -14.80 0.35
C ASP A 30 -17.13 -14.10 1.57
N TYR A 31 -18.20 -13.32 1.40
CA TYR A 31 -18.79 -12.55 2.48
C TYR A 31 -20.30 -12.51 2.38
N VAL A 32 -20.95 -12.12 3.47
CA VAL A 32 -22.38 -11.77 3.48
C VAL A 32 -22.57 -10.42 4.15
N VAL A 33 -23.62 -9.71 3.76
CA VAL A 33 -24.09 -8.52 4.47
C VAL A 33 -25.21 -8.91 5.41
N LYS A 34 -25.08 -8.58 6.70
CA LYS A 34 -26.09 -8.84 7.72
C LYS A 34 -26.04 -7.77 8.81
N ASP A 35 -27.19 -7.21 9.16
CA ASP A 35 -27.34 -6.21 10.24
C ASP A 35 -26.39 -5.00 10.10
N GLY A 36 -26.20 -4.51 8.88
CA GLY A 36 -25.30 -3.38 8.58
C GLY A 36 -23.81 -3.71 8.70
N GLN A 37 -23.46 -5.00 8.80
CA GLN A 37 -22.09 -5.50 8.86
C GLN A 37 -21.78 -6.35 7.63
N THR A 38 -20.52 -6.30 7.21
CA THR A 38 -19.96 -7.19 6.20
C THR A 38 -19.19 -8.30 6.90
N LEU A 39 -19.66 -9.54 6.81
CA LEU A 39 -19.10 -10.69 7.51
C LEU A 39 -18.29 -11.55 6.53
N ARG A 40 -16.97 -11.64 6.73
CA ARG A 40 -16.10 -12.53 5.95
C ARG A 40 -16.33 -13.97 6.37
N ILE A 41 -16.73 -14.83 5.43
CA ILE A 41 -16.88 -16.26 5.66
C ILE A 41 -15.50 -16.88 5.89
N HIS A 42 -15.38 -17.73 6.91
CA HIS A 42 -14.18 -18.51 7.14
C HIS A 42 -14.23 -19.80 6.32
N GLU A 43 -13.41 -19.91 5.27
CA GLU A 43 -13.51 -20.99 4.29
C GLU A 43 -13.17 -22.35 4.89
N GLY A 44 -12.08 -22.44 5.67
CA GLY A 44 -11.70 -23.69 6.35
C GLY A 44 -12.81 -24.21 7.28
N ARG A 45 -13.39 -23.32 8.10
CA ARG A 45 -14.49 -23.66 9.00
C ARG A 45 -15.79 -23.99 8.27
N PHE A 46 -16.03 -23.34 7.12
CA PHE A 46 -17.14 -23.70 6.25
C PHE A 46 -16.99 -25.11 5.69
N VAL A 47 -15.80 -25.48 5.21
CA VAL A 47 -15.52 -26.83 4.68
C VAL A 47 -15.69 -27.90 5.78
N GLU A 48 -15.19 -27.64 6.98
CA GLU A 48 -15.42 -28.51 8.15
C GLU A 48 -16.92 -28.67 8.42
N TRP A 49 -17.66 -27.56 8.49
CA TRP A 49 -19.10 -27.57 8.76
C TRP A 49 -19.90 -28.29 7.68
N ILE A 50 -19.69 -27.99 6.40
CA ILE A 50 -20.49 -28.54 5.29
C ILE A 50 -20.29 -30.05 5.13
N SER A 51 -19.10 -30.57 5.49
CA SER A 51 -18.78 -32.00 5.38
C SER A 51 -19.69 -32.89 6.23
N SER A 52 -20.29 -32.33 7.29
CA SER A 52 -21.23 -33.03 8.16
C SER A 52 -22.70 -32.71 7.85
N GLN A 53 -23.01 -32.00 6.76
CA GLN A 53 -24.34 -31.49 6.45
C GLN A 53 -24.80 -31.99 5.07
N GLY A 54 -25.35 -33.21 5.01
CA GLY A 54 -25.68 -33.88 3.73
C GLY A 54 -26.57 -33.06 2.79
N GLU A 55 -27.64 -32.45 3.31
CA GLU A 55 -28.56 -31.63 2.50
C GLU A 55 -27.91 -30.32 2.03
N ALA A 56 -27.21 -29.61 2.93
CA ALA A 56 -26.53 -28.38 2.57
C ALA A 56 -25.41 -28.62 1.56
N PHE A 57 -24.68 -29.74 1.69
CA PHE A 57 -23.67 -30.16 0.72
C PHE A 57 -24.29 -30.41 -0.66
N ALA A 58 -25.42 -31.12 -0.74
CA ALA A 58 -26.14 -31.33 -2.00
C ALA A 58 -26.55 -29.99 -2.64
N ARG A 59 -27.09 -29.06 -1.86
CA ARG A 59 -27.45 -27.71 -2.34
C ARG A 59 -26.24 -26.91 -2.84
N LEU A 60 -25.10 -26.99 -2.14
CA LEU A 60 -23.84 -26.38 -2.59
C LEU A 60 -23.43 -26.91 -3.97
N THR A 61 -23.49 -28.23 -4.18
CA THR A 61 -23.14 -28.85 -5.48
C THR A 61 -24.09 -28.46 -6.61
N GLN A 62 -25.32 -28.03 -6.28
CA GLN A 62 -26.30 -27.48 -7.22
C GLN A 62 -26.12 -25.97 -7.46
N GLY A 63 -25.10 -25.35 -6.87
CA GLY A 63 -24.77 -23.94 -7.08
C GLY A 63 -25.33 -22.96 -6.05
N THR A 64 -25.93 -23.44 -4.95
CA THR A 64 -26.32 -22.54 -3.86
C THR A 64 -25.07 -21.93 -3.20
N PRO A 65 -24.94 -20.59 -3.12
CA PRO A 65 -23.76 -19.95 -2.55
C PRO A 65 -23.59 -20.25 -1.05
N PRO A 66 -22.36 -20.37 -0.53
CA PRO A 66 -22.08 -20.58 0.89
C PRO A 66 -22.81 -19.61 1.83
N GLY A 67 -22.88 -18.33 1.45
CA GLY A 67 -23.54 -17.28 2.23
C GLY A 67 -25.03 -17.51 2.42
N GLU A 68 -25.70 -18.16 1.47
CA GLU A 68 -27.11 -18.55 1.60
C GLU A 68 -27.26 -19.74 2.56
N LEU A 69 -26.43 -20.77 2.41
CA LEU A 69 -26.42 -21.96 3.28
C LEU A 69 -26.12 -21.60 4.74
N LEU A 70 -25.22 -20.64 4.94
CA LEU A 70 -24.74 -20.24 6.26
C LEU A 70 -25.54 -19.10 6.88
N ARG A 71 -26.54 -18.52 6.20
CA ARG A 71 -27.17 -17.25 6.60
C ARG A 71 -27.69 -17.22 8.05
N ALA A 72 -28.24 -18.34 8.52
CA ALA A 72 -28.70 -18.51 9.90
C ALA A 72 -27.55 -18.61 10.93
N HIS A 73 -26.39 -19.11 10.50
CA HIS A 73 -25.21 -19.35 11.33
C HIS A 73 -24.19 -18.20 11.32
N LEU A 74 -24.32 -17.24 10.40
CA LEU A 74 -23.43 -16.09 10.34
C LEU A 74 -23.90 -14.98 11.29
N ARG A 75 -23.07 -14.73 12.30
CA ARG A 75 -23.15 -13.58 13.22
C ARG A 75 -21.73 -13.21 13.66
N PRO A 76 -21.44 -11.94 14.01
CA PRO A 76 -20.14 -11.57 14.57
C PRO A 76 -19.73 -12.50 15.71
N GLY A 77 -18.48 -12.98 15.69
CA GLY A 77 -17.93 -13.92 16.68
C GLY A 77 -18.27 -15.40 16.43
N SER A 78 -19.11 -15.73 15.43
CA SER A 78 -19.32 -17.12 15.01
C SER A 78 -18.00 -17.73 14.49
N PRO A 79 -17.70 -19.01 14.75
CA PRO A 79 -16.55 -19.70 14.16
C PRO A 79 -16.54 -19.69 12.63
N LEU A 80 -17.71 -19.54 12.00
CA LEU A 80 -17.88 -19.46 10.54
C LEU A 80 -17.57 -18.06 9.98
N VAL A 81 -17.32 -17.07 10.84
CA VAL A 81 -16.94 -15.70 10.47
C VAL A 81 -15.46 -15.50 10.78
N ARG A 82 -14.67 -15.21 9.75
CA ARG A 82 -13.24 -14.98 9.84
C ARG A 82 -12.92 -13.62 10.48
N TYR A 83 -13.61 -12.59 10.02
CA TYR A 83 -13.65 -11.24 10.59
C TYR A 83 -14.90 -10.51 10.12
N SER A 84 -15.21 -9.39 10.79
CA SER A 84 -16.35 -8.53 10.47
C SER A 84 -15.87 -7.12 10.20
N LEU A 85 -16.43 -6.48 9.18
CA LEU A 85 -16.20 -5.08 8.87
C LEU A 85 -17.50 -4.30 9.07
N PRO A 86 -17.49 -3.21 9.86
CA PRO A 86 -18.65 -2.32 9.96
C PRO A 86 -18.98 -1.69 8.62
N GLY A 87 -20.28 -1.65 8.30
CA GLY A 87 -20.80 -1.07 7.06
C GLY A 87 -21.08 -2.10 5.98
N VAL A 88 -21.64 -1.60 4.88
CA VAL A 88 -22.08 -2.40 3.73
C VAL A 88 -21.45 -1.85 2.45
N PRO A 89 -21.09 -2.71 1.48
CA PRO A 89 -20.57 -2.26 0.20
C PRO A 89 -21.70 -1.60 -0.59
N GLU A 90 -21.49 -0.35 -1.03
CA GLU A 90 -22.47 0.38 -1.85
C GLU A 90 -22.65 -0.27 -3.23
N ASN A 91 -21.60 -0.94 -3.72
CA ASN A 91 -21.67 -1.79 -4.90
C ASN A 91 -21.69 -3.25 -4.43
N ALA A 92 -22.89 -3.82 -4.41
CA ALA A 92 -23.24 -4.99 -3.60
C ALA A 92 -22.41 -6.26 -3.87
N ARG A 93 -21.67 -6.38 -4.98
CA ARG A 93 -21.15 -7.68 -5.40
C ARG A 93 -19.70 -7.94 -5.05
N GLU A 94 -18.88 -6.91 -4.88
CA GLU A 94 -17.43 -7.06 -4.88
C GLU A 94 -16.73 -6.14 -3.88
N ILE A 95 -15.80 -6.71 -3.11
CA ILE A 95 -14.90 -5.96 -2.21
C ILE A 95 -13.46 -6.27 -2.60
N ARG A 96 -12.65 -5.24 -2.83
CA ARG A 96 -11.20 -5.41 -3.07
C ARG A 96 -10.48 -5.68 -1.75
N GLU A 97 -9.81 -6.83 -1.66
CA GLU A 97 -9.14 -7.28 -0.44
C GLU A 97 -7.87 -6.47 -0.15
N CYS A 98 -7.69 -6.09 1.12
CA CYS A 98 -6.47 -5.44 1.60
C CYS A 98 -5.45 -6.49 2.03
N ARG A 99 -4.17 -6.17 1.83
CA ARG A 99 -3.03 -7.00 2.22
C ARG A 99 -3.00 -7.17 3.73
N LYS A 100 -2.93 -8.42 4.14
CA LYS A 100 -2.88 -8.87 5.52
C LYS A 100 -2.08 -10.16 5.62
N ASP A 101 -1.62 -10.48 6.82
CA ASP A 101 -0.91 -11.72 7.10
C ASP A 101 -1.90 -12.91 7.24
N PRO A 102 -1.42 -14.15 7.47
CA PRO A 102 -2.30 -15.31 7.66
C PRO A 102 -3.25 -15.21 8.87
N LEU A 103 -3.00 -14.31 9.83
CA LEU A 103 -3.83 -14.05 11.01
C LEU A 103 -4.84 -12.91 10.77
N ASP A 104 -4.98 -12.48 9.52
CA ASP A 104 -5.82 -11.36 9.07
C ASP A 104 -5.41 -9.99 9.62
N GLN A 105 -4.15 -9.86 10.03
CA GLN A 105 -3.61 -8.60 10.51
C GLN A 105 -3.03 -7.79 9.34
N PRO A 106 -3.52 -6.56 9.08
CA PRO A 106 -2.96 -5.73 8.02
C PRO A 106 -1.52 -5.34 8.32
N TYR A 107 -0.71 -5.23 7.28
CA TYR A 107 0.68 -4.78 7.37
C TYR A 107 1.07 -4.02 6.09
N ILE A 108 2.15 -3.23 6.16
CA ILE A 108 2.74 -2.56 4.99
C ILE A 108 3.86 -3.46 4.45
N PRO A 109 3.75 -3.98 3.21
CA PRO A 109 4.85 -4.71 2.60
C PRO A 109 6.08 -3.82 2.43
N GLY A 110 7.26 -4.36 2.74
CA GLY A 110 8.53 -3.66 2.58
C GLY A 110 8.75 -3.24 1.12
N SER A 111 8.25 -4.04 0.17
CA SER A 111 8.26 -3.71 -1.27
C SER A 111 7.39 -2.49 -1.63
N SER A 112 6.23 -2.32 -0.99
CA SER A 112 5.35 -1.16 -1.19
C SER A 112 6.00 0.12 -0.68
N LEU A 113 6.56 0.09 0.54
CA LEU A 113 7.28 1.23 1.11
C LEU A 113 8.54 1.57 0.29
N LYS A 114 9.28 0.54 -0.13
CA LYS A 114 10.45 0.70 -1.00
C LYS A 114 10.10 1.34 -2.34
N GLY A 115 8.99 0.94 -2.95
CA GLY A 115 8.48 1.54 -4.18
C GLY A 115 8.11 3.02 -4.01
N ALA A 116 7.50 3.38 -2.89
CA ALA A 116 7.19 4.77 -2.55
C ALA A 116 8.48 5.62 -2.42
N LEU A 117 9.48 5.11 -1.67
CA LEU A 117 10.78 5.78 -1.52
C LEU A 117 11.54 5.87 -2.86
N ARG A 118 11.46 4.85 -3.71
CA ARG A 118 12.01 4.86 -5.07
C ARG A 118 11.40 5.96 -5.92
N THR A 119 10.08 6.13 -5.84
CA THR A 119 9.37 7.20 -6.55
C THR A 119 9.73 8.59 -6.02
N VAL A 120 9.98 8.72 -4.72
CA VAL A 120 10.50 9.96 -4.10
C VAL A 120 11.87 10.30 -4.65
N LEU A 121 12.79 9.34 -4.59
CA LEU A 121 14.16 9.56 -5.02
C LEU A 121 14.23 9.87 -6.52
N LEU A 122 13.51 9.11 -7.35
CA LEU A 122 13.50 9.33 -8.81
C LEU A 122 13.04 10.74 -9.15
N TRP A 123 11.96 11.18 -8.53
CA TRP A 123 11.42 12.52 -8.72
C TRP A 123 12.43 13.61 -8.34
N GLN A 124 13.15 13.42 -7.23
CA GLN A 124 14.17 14.37 -6.80
C GLN A 124 15.35 14.42 -7.78
N ARG A 125 15.87 13.27 -8.19
CA ARG A 125 16.97 13.18 -9.18
C ARG A 125 16.58 13.84 -10.50
N TRP A 126 15.35 13.61 -10.95
CA TRP A 126 14.82 14.20 -12.18
C TRP A 126 14.77 15.73 -12.13
N ARG A 127 14.34 16.29 -10.99
CA ARG A 127 14.28 17.74 -10.76
C ARG A 127 15.66 18.37 -10.69
N GLU A 128 16.58 17.79 -9.91
CA GLU A 128 17.95 18.30 -9.76
C GLU A 128 18.71 18.27 -11.10
N GLY A 129 18.50 17.22 -11.89
CA GLY A 129 19.08 17.09 -13.23
C GLY A 129 18.39 17.93 -14.31
N ARG A 130 17.34 18.71 -13.96
CA ARG A 130 16.50 19.47 -14.91
C ARG A 130 16.06 18.65 -16.11
N ARG A 131 15.76 17.37 -15.88
CA ARG A 131 15.43 16.40 -16.94
C ARG A 131 14.02 16.68 -17.47
N VAL A 132 13.86 16.64 -18.78
CA VAL A 132 12.55 16.74 -19.43
C VAL A 132 12.04 15.34 -19.76
N LEU A 133 10.80 15.04 -19.35
CA LEU A 133 10.13 13.80 -19.75
C LEU A 133 9.66 13.94 -21.19
N SER A 134 10.10 13.03 -22.05
CA SER A 134 9.61 12.89 -23.43
C SER A 134 8.90 11.55 -23.57
N ARG A 135 7.77 11.54 -24.31
CA ARG A 135 7.02 10.31 -24.61
C ARG A 135 7.91 9.28 -25.33
N THR A 136 8.87 9.74 -26.14
CA THR A 136 9.82 8.87 -26.86
C THR A 136 10.78 8.10 -25.96
N ARG A 137 10.93 8.49 -24.69
CA ARG A 137 11.76 7.80 -23.70
C ARG A 137 10.96 6.84 -22.81
N LEU A 138 9.65 6.76 -23.02
CA LEU A 138 8.79 5.84 -22.30
C LEU A 138 8.58 4.59 -23.14
N ARG A 139 8.60 3.43 -22.49
CA ARG A 139 8.19 2.18 -23.13
C ARG A 139 6.70 2.19 -23.45
N ASP A 140 6.32 1.41 -24.45
CA ASP A 140 4.91 1.27 -24.85
C ASP A 140 4.08 0.51 -23.82
N ASP A 141 4.68 -0.48 -23.14
CA ASP A 141 4.01 -1.20 -22.06
C ASP A 141 3.82 -0.26 -20.85
N PRO A 142 2.57 0.13 -20.51
CA PRO A 142 2.31 1.07 -19.43
C PRO A 142 2.78 0.54 -18.07
N ARG A 143 2.91 -0.78 -17.89
CA ARG A 143 3.42 -1.40 -16.65
C ARG A 143 4.90 -1.13 -16.42
N PHE A 144 5.65 -0.88 -17.50
CA PHE A 144 7.10 -0.69 -17.47
C PHE A 144 7.52 0.62 -18.16
N ALA A 145 6.60 1.58 -18.31
CA ALA A 145 6.80 2.80 -19.10
C ALA A 145 8.08 3.56 -18.71
N ALA A 146 8.40 3.63 -17.41
CA ALA A 146 9.55 4.36 -16.89
C ALA A 146 10.80 3.49 -16.63
N LYS A 147 10.79 2.21 -17.03
CA LYS A 147 11.85 1.25 -16.65
C LYS A 147 13.25 1.68 -17.09
N ASP A 148 13.37 2.24 -18.29
CA ASP A 148 14.68 2.70 -18.80
C ASP A 148 15.17 3.93 -18.05
N LEU A 149 14.26 4.87 -17.76
CA LEU A 149 14.55 6.07 -16.97
C LEU A 149 14.99 5.72 -15.54
N GLU A 150 14.36 4.72 -14.94
CA GLU A 150 14.79 4.18 -13.65
C GLU A 150 16.15 3.49 -13.74
N GLY A 151 16.40 2.74 -14.83
CA GLY A 151 17.67 2.06 -15.06
C GLY A 151 18.85 3.03 -15.21
N GLU A 152 18.66 4.16 -15.89
CA GLU A 152 19.66 5.21 -16.03
C GLU A 152 20.06 5.82 -14.68
N GLU A 153 19.09 6.10 -13.80
CA GLU A 153 19.35 6.74 -12.52
C GLU A 153 19.81 5.74 -11.45
N PHE A 154 19.15 4.60 -11.34
CA PHE A 154 19.34 3.65 -10.25
C PHE A 154 20.24 2.49 -10.62
N GLY A 155 20.29 2.09 -11.88
CA GLY A 155 21.05 0.96 -12.39
C GLY A 155 20.23 0.06 -13.31
N GLU A 156 20.75 -0.25 -14.49
CA GLU A 156 20.07 -0.97 -15.57
C GLU A 156 19.65 -2.41 -15.22
N THR A 157 20.29 -3.01 -14.23
CA THR A 157 20.06 -4.40 -13.82
C THR A 157 19.81 -4.47 -12.31
N PRO A 158 19.12 -5.52 -11.81
CA PRO A 158 18.90 -5.70 -10.38
C PRO A 158 20.18 -5.75 -9.54
N HIS A 159 21.32 -6.13 -10.13
CA HIS A 159 22.63 -6.13 -9.46
C HIS A 159 23.26 -4.74 -9.35
N LYS A 160 22.93 -3.85 -10.30
CA LYS A 160 23.41 -2.47 -10.35
C LYS A 160 22.43 -1.47 -9.73
N ASP A 161 21.26 -1.92 -9.29
CA ASP A 161 20.24 -1.05 -8.71
C ASP A 161 20.62 -0.60 -7.29
N ILE A 162 20.71 0.72 -7.07
CA ILE A 162 21.05 1.28 -5.75
C ILE A 162 20.09 0.86 -4.64
N PHE A 163 18.83 0.58 -4.95
CA PHE A 163 17.86 0.14 -3.97
C PHE A 163 18.17 -1.26 -3.43
N ARG A 164 19.12 -2.00 -4.02
CA ARG A 164 19.68 -3.23 -3.41
C ARG A 164 20.30 -2.95 -2.04
N ALA A 165 20.88 -1.76 -1.84
CA ALA A 165 21.44 -1.38 -0.55
C ALA A 165 20.36 -1.19 0.53
N LEU A 166 19.18 -0.68 0.16
CA LEU A 166 18.09 -0.43 1.11
C LEU A 166 17.26 -1.70 1.33
N CYS A 167 17.49 -2.38 2.45
CA CYS A 167 16.74 -3.58 2.83
C CYS A 167 15.64 -3.21 3.83
N LEU A 168 14.38 -3.32 3.40
CA LEU A 168 13.20 -3.10 4.23
C LEU A 168 12.51 -4.42 4.48
N ARG A 169 12.19 -4.70 5.75
CA ARG A 169 11.26 -5.77 6.11
C ARG A 169 9.82 -5.30 5.88
N ASP A 170 8.91 -6.25 5.86
CA ASP A 170 7.50 -5.95 6.06
C ASP A 170 7.30 -5.33 7.44
N SER A 171 6.30 -4.45 7.58
CA SER A 171 6.04 -3.82 8.88
C SER A 171 5.58 -4.83 9.92
N SER A 172 5.65 -4.45 11.20
CA SER A 172 4.84 -5.08 12.23
C SER A 172 3.37 -5.09 11.80
N PRO A 173 2.61 -6.16 12.04
CA PRO A 173 1.19 -6.16 11.76
C PRO A 173 0.45 -5.20 12.71
N ALA A 174 -0.64 -4.61 12.23
CA ALA A 174 -1.60 -3.90 13.08
C ALA A 174 -2.79 -4.81 13.42
N SER A 175 -3.52 -4.49 14.48
CA SER A 175 -4.72 -5.23 14.87
C SER A 175 -5.73 -5.30 13.71
N LYS A 176 -6.39 -6.44 13.52
CA LYS A 176 -7.40 -6.62 12.46
C LYS A 176 -8.57 -5.65 12.59
N GLU A 177 -8.84 -5.15 13.79
CA GLU A 177 -9.83 -4.11 14.10
C GLU A 177 -9.48 -2.75 13.46
N ARG A 178 -8.26 -2.60 12.93
CA ARG A 178 -7.86 -1.45 12.11
C ARG A 178 -8.30 -1.57 10.65
N LEU A 179 -8.83 -2.72 10.22
CA LEU A 179 -9.45 -2.87 8.91
C LEU A 179 -10.88 -2.32 8.92
N VAL A 180 -11.20 -1.54 7.90
CA VAL A 180 -12.53 -0.96 7.68
C VAL A 180 -12.98 -1.20 6.25
N LEU A 181 -14.29 -1.21 6.05
CA LEU A 181 -14.87 -1.15 4.71
C LEU A 181 -14.91 0.30 4.23
N ALA A 182 -14.32 0.58 3.08
CA ALA A 182 -14.37 1.89 2.45
C ALA A 182 -15.11 1.81 1.11
N ASN A 183 -16.15 2.62 0.97
CA ASN A 183 -16.82 2.88 -0.30
C ASN A 183 -16.14 4.09 -0.97
N VAL A 184 -15.35 3.83 -2.01
CA VAL A 184 -14.60 4.86 -2.72
C VAL A 184 -15.22 5.17 -4.07
N ARG A 185 -15.14 6.43 -4.51
CA ARG A 185 -15.63 6.87 -5.81
C ARG A 185 -14.52 7.61 -6.55
N CYS A 186 -14.38 7.33 -7.84
CA CYS A 186 -13.47 8.06 -8.69
C CYS A 186 -14.21 9.21 -9.38
N ARG A 187 -13.63 10.41 -9.38
CA ARG A 187 -14.15 11.57 -10.10
C ARG A 187 -13.02 12.28 -10.83
N ALA A 188 -13.08 12.30 -12.15
CA ALA A 188 -12.21 13.14 -12.98
C ALA A 188 -12.75 14.58 -13.02
N PRO A 189 -11.89 15.60 -13.20
CA PRO A 189 -12.34 16.98 -13.39
C PRO A 189 -13.40 17.10 -14.49
N GLY A 190 -14.53 17.75 -14.20
CA GLY A 190 -15.64 17.91 -15.14
C GLY A 190 -16.46 16.64 -15.43
N ALA A 191 -16.09 15.48 -14.88
CA ALA A 191 -16.83 14.24 -15.05
C ALA A 191 -17.85 14.01 -13.93
N ARG A 192 -18.92 13.26 -14.23
CA ARG A 192 -19.86 12.76 -13.21
C ARG A 192 -19.14 11.81 -12.25
N MET A 193 -19.65 11.69 -11.02
CA MET A 193 -19.15 10.73 -10.03
C MET A 193 -19.23 9.31 -10.59
N GLY A 194 -18.12 8.56 -10.51
CA GLY A 194 -18.06 7.16 -10.90
C GLY A 194 -18.84 6.24 -9.97
N ILE A 195 -19.03 5.00 -10.41
CA ILE A 195 -19.66 3.92 -9.64
C ILE A 195 -18.80 3.67 -8.37
N PRO A 196 -19.41 3.50 -7.19
CA PRO A 196 -18.68 3.18 -5.98
C PRO A 196 -17.95 1.84 -6.12
N LEU A 197 -16.74 1.79 -5.55
CA LEU A 197 -15.94 0.60 -5.38
C LEU A 197 -15.83 0.35 -3.89
N ALA A 198 -16.14 -0.87 -3.45
CA ALA A 198 -15.90 -1.27 -2.08
C ALA A 198 -14.50 -1.87 -1.96
N LEU A 199 -13.77 -1.47 -0.92
CA LEU A 199 -12.45 -1.99 -0.62
C LEU A 199 -12.26 -2.11 0.88
N GLU A 200 -11.46 -3.09 1.29
CA GLU A 200 -10.90 -3.12 2.64
C GLU A 200 -9.78 -2.07 2.73
N ALA A 201 -9.76 -1.27 3.78
CA ALA A 201 -8.73 -0.28 4.02
C ALA A 201 -8.24 -0.33 5.46
N ILE A 202 -6.99 0.06 5.66
CA ILE A 202 -6.43 0.36 6.97
C ILE A 202 -6.93 1.75 7.38
N GLN A 203 -7.49 1.86 8.59
CA GLN A 203 -8.01 3.12 9.10
C GLN A 203 -6.91 4.13 9.44
N ARG A 204 -7.30 5.40 9.53
CA ARG A 204 -6.44 6.52 9.92
C ARG A 204 -5.86 6.30 11.31
N ASP A 205 -4.72 6.94 11.57
CA ASP A 205 -4.00 6.89 12.85
C ASP A 205 -3.61 5.47 13.27
N THR A 206 -3.43 4.60 12.27
CA THR A 206 -2.76 3.32 12.45
C THR A 206 -1.26 3.52 12.25
N THR A 207 -0.47 3.11 13.24
CA THR A 207 0.98 3.22 13.22
C THR A 207 1.60 1.85 13.05
N PHE A 208 2.60 1.79 12.16
CA PHE A 208 3.36 0.60 11.84
C PHE A 208 4.84 0.83 12.15
N VAL A 209 5.52 -0.21 12.63
CA VAL A 209 6.97 -0.20 12.80
C VAL A 209 7.59 -0.98 11.65
N VAL A 210 8.57 -0.39 10.97
CA VAL A 210 9.32 -1.03 9.88
C VAL A 210 10.79 -1.08 10.24
N GLU A 211 11.31 -2.29 10.33
CA GLU A 211 12.72 -2.52 10.52
C GLU A 211 13.44 -2.70 9.19
N GLY A 212 14.69 -2.25 9.13
CA GLY A 212 15.51 -2.43 7.96
C GLY A 212 16.98 -2.19 8.22
N TYR A 213 17.76 -2.29 7.15
CA TYR A 213 19.16 -1.91 7.19
C TYR A 213 19.62 -1.40 5.82
N LEU A 214 20.61 -0.51 5.85
CA LEU A 214 21.38 -0.12 4.67
C LEU A 214 22.61 -1.01 4.57
N ASP A 215 22.67 -1.84 3.53
CA ASP A 215 23.84 -2.64 3.22
C ASP A 215 24.89 -1.74 2.56
N THR A 216 25.99 -1.46 3.26
CA THR A 216 27.07 -0.62 2.72
C THR A 216 28.11 -1.43 1.96
N THR A 217 28.05 -2.77 2.01
CA THR A 217 29.02 -3.64 1.34
C THR A 217 28.90 -3.61 -0.18
N VAL A 218 27.71 -3.29 -0.70
CA VAL A 218 27.45 -3.17 -2.15
C VAL A 218 28.11 -1.95 -2.81
N PHE A 219 28.59 -0.98 -2.01
CA PHE A 219 29.36 0.18 -2.48
C PHE A 219 30.88 -0.04 -2.39
N ARG A 220 31.33 -1.15 -1.83
CA ARG A 220 32.76 -1.44 -1.63
C ARG A 220 33.25 -2.46 -2.66
N PRO A 221 34.51 -2.40 -3.09
CA PRO A 221 35.17 -3.52 -3.74
C PRO A 221 35.17 -4.73 -2.80
N TRP A 222 34.92 -5.93 -3.33
CA TRP A 222 34.93 -7.18 -2.58
C TRP A 222 36.32 -7.85 -2.54
N GLY A 223 37.33 -7.24 -3.17
CA GLY A 223 38.73 -7.67 -3.17
C GLY A 223 39.56 -7.01 -4.29
N ALA A 224 40.85 -7.39 -4.39
CA ALA A 224 41.78 -6.86 -5.40
C ALA A 224 41.36 -7.13 -6.86
N TRP A 225 40.48 -8.11 -7.08
CA TRP A 225 39.98 -8.53 -8.40
C TRP A 225 38.62 -7.93 -8.77
N THR A 226 37.97 -7.23 -7.83
CA THR A 226 36.70 -6.54 -8.11
C THR A 226 36.97 -5.09 -8.47
N ARG A 227 36.40 -4.66 -9.61
CA ARG A 227 36.28 -3.24 -10.04
C ARG A 227 35.60 -2.41 -8.92
N PRO A 228 35.54 -1.04 -8.99
CA PRO A 228 34.87 -0.23 -7.97
C PRO A 228 33.53 -0.88 -7.60
N GLY A 229 33.15 -0.87 -6.33
CA GLY A 229 32.00 -1.62 -5.81
C GLY A 229 30.79 -1.59 -6.76
N PHE A 230 29.95 -2.63 -6.73
CA PHE A 230 28.85 -2.82 -7.70
C PHE A 230 28.00 -1.55 -7.92
N LEU A 231 27.94 -0.69 -6.91
CA LEU A 231 27.36 0.65 -6.95
C LEU A 231 28.42 1.74 -6.72
N ALA A 232 28.25 2.86 -7.39
CA ALA A 232 29.12 4.02 -7.25
C ALA A 232 29.02 4.64 -5.83
N PRO A 233 30.13 4.81 -5.08
CA PRO A 233 30.11 5.25 -3.68
C PRO A 233 29.36 6.57 -3.42
N GLU A 234 29.39 7.49 -4.38
CA GLU A 234 28.69 8.78 -4.31
C GLU A 234 27.16 8.63 -4.22
N LYS A 235 26.60 7.52 -4.72
CA LYS A 235 25.16 7.25 -4.63
C LYS A 235 24.70 6.82 -3.24
N LEU A 236 25.62 6.49 -2.33
CA LEU A 236 25.28 6.17 -0.93
C LEU A 236 24.57 7.36 -0.26
N GLY A 237 25.00 8.59 -0.56
CA GLY A 237 24.37 9.81 -0.04
C GLY A 237 22.91 9.97 -0.45
N TRP A 238 22.48 9.34 -1.55
CA TRP A 238 21.09 9.39 -2.01
C TRP A 238 20.15 8.56 -1.15
N LEU A 239 20.69 7.60 -0.39
CA LEU A 239 19.95 6.76 0.55
C LEU A 239 20.05 7.26 1.99
N ALA A 240 20.73 8.39 2.23
CA ALA A 240 20.73 9.03 3.53
C ALA A 240 19.31 9.50 3.90
N TRP A 241 18.89 9.23 5.13
CA TRP A 241 17.53 9.57 5.58
C TRP A 241 17.23 11.05 5.52
N GLU A 242 18.22 11.92 5.79
CA GLU A 242 18.08 13.37 5.67
C GLU A 242 17.73 13.78 4.23
N TYR A 243 18.40 13.20 3.24
CA TYR A 243 18.15 13.46 1.83
C TYR A 243 16.80 12.91 1.38
N LEU A 244 16.48 11.65 1.73
CA LEU A 244 15.20 11.03 1.41
C LEU A 244 14.01 11.75 2.06
N ALA A 245 14.14 12.17 3.32
CA ALA A 245 13.10 12.90 4.04
C ALA A 245 12.86 14.28 3.42
N LYS A 246 13.93 15.01 3.07
CA LYS A 246 13.83 16.29 2.35
C LYS A 246 13.15 16.10 0.99
N ALA A 247 13.56 15.11 0.21
CA ALA A 247 12.97 14.78 -1.08
C ALA A 247 11.48 14.41 -0.94
N ALA A 248 11.12 13.62 0.07
CA ALA A 248 9.75 13.20 0.35
C ALA A 248 8.85 14.39 0.69
N ARG A 249 9.31 15.31 1.55
CA ARG A 249 8.57 16.54 1.90
C ARG A 249 8.36 17.44 0.67
N GLN A 250 9.41 17.67 -0.11
CA GLN A 250 9.30 18.47 -1.34
C GLN A 250 8.32 17.85 -2.34
N LYS A 251 8.38 16.53 -2.54
CA LYS A 251 7.45 15.82 -3.41
C LYS A 251 6.01 15.89 -2.89
N ALA A 252 5.83 15.69 -1.59
CA ALA A 252 4.52 15.76 -0.93
C ALA A 252 3.91 17.16 -1.08
N LEU A 253 4.67 18.24 -0.85
CA LEU A 253 4.20 19.62 -1.05
C LEU A 253 3.81 19.90 -2.51
N ALA A 254 4.64 19.46 -3.47
CA ALA A 254 4.35 19.63 -4.89
C ALA A 254 3.06 18.91 -5.30
N ARG A 255 2.81 17.70 -4.74
CA ARG A 255 1.59 16.95 -4.97
C ARG A 255 0.38 17.56 -4.27
N LEU A 256 0.55 17.99 -3.02
CA LEU A 256 -0.48 18.61 -2.20
C LEU A 256 -1.07 19.84 -2.87
N GLU A 257 -0.26 20.68 -3.51
CA GLU A 257 -0.74 21.85 -4.23
C GLU A 257 -1.65 21.49 -5.41
N GLN A 258 -1.34 20.41 -6.14
CA GLN A 258 -2.19 19.90 -7.22
C GLN A 258 -3.51 19.33 -6.68
N ASP A 259 -3.41 18.50 -5.64
CA ASP A 259 -4.58 17.86 -5.03
C ASP A 259 -5.49 18.88 -4.33
N PHE A 260 -4.92 19.95 -3.77
CA PHE A 260 -5.68 21.05 -3.16
C PHE A 260 -6.51 21.82 -4.19
N ARG A 261 -5.89 22.20 -5.33
CA ARG A 261 -6.63 22.85 -6.43
C ARG A 261 -7.72 21.96 -6.98
N TRP A 262 -7.44 20.66 -7.11
CA TRP A 262 -8.45 19.68 -7.49
C TRP A 262 -9.59 19.65 -6.48
N ALA A 263 -9.30 19.53 -5.17
CA ALA A 263 -10.31 19.49 -4.11
C ALA A 263 -11.19 20.76 -4.08
N GLN A 264 -10.59 21.94 -4.25
CA GLN A 264 -11.30 23.21 -4.36
C GLN A 264 -12.23 23.25 -5.59
N SER A 265 -11.72 22.87 -6.78
CA SER A 265 -12.54 22.83 -8.01
C SER A 265 -13.74 21.87 -7.89
N MET A 266 -13.62 20.94 -6.94
CA MET A 266 -14.55 19.86 -6.68
C MET A 266 -15.53 20.13 -5.54
N GLY A 267 -15.45 21.30 -4.88
CA GLY A 267 -16.25 21.67 -3.71
C GLY A 267 -16.03 20.75 -2.51
N THR A 268 -14.89 20.08 -2.44
CA THR A 268 -14.55 19.15 -1.34
C THR A 268 -13.98 19.95 -0.17
N GLU A 269 -14.26 19.52 1.06
CA GLU A 269 -13.68 20.11 2.26
C GLU A 269 -12.14 20.02 2.21
N VAL A 270 -11.45 21.15 2.38
CA VAL A 270 -9.99 21.22 2.22
C VAL A 270 -9.19 21.15 3.53
N ALA A 271 -9.86 20.93 4.66
CA ALA A 271 -9.24 20.95 6.00
C ALA A 271 -8.05 19.98 6.11
N PHE A 272 -8.20 18.76 5.59
CA PHE A 272 -7.13 17.76 5.57
C PHE A 272 -5.85 18.26 4.86
N TRP A 273 -5.99 18.91 3.70
CA TRP A 273 -4.83 19.41 2.94
C TRP A 273 -4.14 20.56 3.65
N ASN A 274 -4.90 21.42 4.34
CA ASN A 274 -4.33 22.50 5.15
C ASN A 274 -3.55 21.95 6.35
N ASP A 275 -4.12 21.00 7.09
CA ASP A 275 -3.45 20.32 8.21
C ASP A 275 -2.18 19.59 7.74
N LEU A 276 -2.26 18.84 6.62
CA LEU A 276 -1.10 18.14 6.07
C LEU A 276 0.02 19.12 5.64
N ARG A 277 -0.34 20.26 5.05
CA ARG A 277 0.63 21.30 4.66
C ARG A 277 1.37 21.84 5.88
N GLU A 278 0.65 22.10 6.97
CA GLU A 278 1.24 22.61 8.20
C GLU A 278 2.15 21.57 8.88
N ARG A 279 1.71 20.31 8.96
CA ARG A 279 2.54 19.20 9.47
C ARG A 279 3.85 19.05 8.71
N ILE A 280 3.82 19.18 7.37
CA ILE A 280 5.04 19.08 6.56
C ILE A 280 5.99 20.25 6.85
N ARG A 281 5.46 21.47 7.02
CA ARG A 281 6.26 22.66 7.35
C ARG A 281 6.91 22.55 8.72
N GLN A 282 6.18 22.10 9.75
CA GLN A 282 6.71 21.89 11.09
C GLN A 282 7.82 20.83 11.11
N ALA A 283 7.67 19.76 10.33
CA ALA A 283 8.71 18.75 10.16
C ALA A 283 9.97 19.27 9.45
N GLU A 284 9.91 20.39 8.71
CA GLU A 284 11.08 21.05 8.11
C GLU A 284 11.82 21.93 9.11
N THR A 285 11.13 22.54 10.07
CA THR A 285 11.72 23.46 11.06
C THR A 285 12.38 22.75 12.25
N GLY A 286 12.34 21.41 12.30
CA GLY A 286 12.93 20.62 13.39
C GLY A 286 12.14 20.68 14.70
N THR A 287 10.96 21.29 14.68
CA THR A 287 10.03 21.33 15.81
C THR A 287 9.22 20.05 15.79
N SER A 288 9.68 19.01 16.50
CA SER A 288 8.87 17.80 16.70
C SER A 288 7.57 18.20 17.42
N LEU A 289 6.45 17.65 16.95
CA LEU A 289 5.24 17.46 17.74
C LEU A 289 5.49 16.45 18.85
#